data_AF-A0A661QHZ6-F1
#
_entry.id   AF-A0A661QHZ6-F1
#
_cell.length_a   1.000
_cell.length_b   1.000
_cell.length_c   1.000
_cell.angle_alpha   90.00
_cell.angle_beta   90.00
_cell.angle_gamma   90.00
#
_symmetry.space_group_name_H-M   'P 1'
#
loop_
_entity.id
_entity.type
_entity.pdbx_description
1 polymer ?
#
loop_
_entity_poly.entity_id
_entity_poly.type
_entity_poly.pdbx_seq_one_letter_code
_entity_poly.pdbx_strand_id
1 'polypeptide(L)'
;MATKLDELCINTIRMLSADCVQKANSGHPGMPMGAAPMAYVLWTKFLRHNPRNPGWPDRDRFILSAGHGSMLLYSLLYLTGYDLTLEDLKNFRQWGSKTPGHPEYGITPGVETTTGPLGQGFANGVGMAIAERHLAAIFNQPEAEIIDHYTYAIVSDGDLMEGVSHEAASLAGHLRLSKLIYLYDDNRISIEGSTDITFTEDRCARFEAYGWHVQT
;
A
#
# COMPACT_ATOMS: atom_id res chain seq x y z
N MET A 1 -16.47 -17.41 -0.54
CA MET A 1 -17.23 -16.43 0.25
C MET A 1 -16.46 -16.14 1.52
N ALA A 2 -16.46 -14.90 1.99
CA ALA A 2 -15.83 -14.53 3.26
C ALA A 2 -16.50 -15.29 4.42
N THR A 3 -15.69 -15.80 5.34
CA THR A 3 -16.17 -16.39 6.58
C THR A 3 -16.55 -15.30 7.58
N LYS A 4 -17.31 -15.66 8.63
CA LYS A 4 -17.60 -14.74 9.74
C LYS A 4 -16.32 -14.19 10.41
N LEU A 5 -15.26 -14.98 10.43
CA LEU A 5 -13.97 -14.55 10.98
C LEU A 5 -13.29 -13.53 10.05
N ASP A 6 -13.33 -13.75 8.73
CA ASP A 6 -12.78 -12.79 7.77
C ASP A 6 -13.49 -11.43 7.88
N GLU A 7 -14.83 -11.43 7.98
CA GLU A 7 -15.62 -10.21 8.20
C GLU A 7 -15.26 -9.52 9.51
N LEU A 8 -15.06 -10.28 10.59
CA LEU A 8 -14.65 -9.73 11.89
C LEU A 8 -13.25 -9.09 11.81
N CYS A 9 -12.30 -9.73 11.14
CA CYS A 9 -10.95 -9.17 10.92
C CYS A 9 -11.01 -7.87 10.11
N ILE A 10 -11.75 -7.86 9.00
CA ILE A 10 -11.97 -6.66 8.19
C ILE A 10 -12.56 -5.54 9.03
N ASN A 11 -13.60 -5.83 9.81
CA ASN A 11 -14.23 -4.82 10.67
C ASN A 11 -13.33 -4.38 11.82
N THR A 12 -12.43 -5.24 12.32
CA THR A 12 -11.43 -4.86 13.31
C THR A 12 -10.45 -3.83 12.73
N ILE A 13 -9.99 -4.00 11.48
CA ILE A 13 -9.16 -3.02 10.79
C ILE A 13 -9.90 -1.68 10.66
N ARG A 14 -11.17 -1.71 10.25
CA ARG A 14 -12.02 -0.51 10.12
C ARG A 14 -12.16 0.24 11.44
N MET A 15 -12.52 -0.48 12.51
CA MET A 15 -12.80 0.14 13.81
C MET A 15 -11.53 0.63 14.49
N LEU A 16 -10.41 -0.12 14.44
CA LEU A 16 -9.13 0.39 14.93
C LEU A 16 -8.74 1.70 14.22
N SER A 17 -8.92 1.75 12.90
CA SER A 17 -8.62 2.94 12.11
C SER A 17 -9.50 4.12 12.51
N ALA A 18 -10.82 3.92 12.59
CA ALA A 18 -11.77 4.96 12.96
C ALA A 18 -11.55 5.47 14.40
N ASP A 19 -11.36 4.58 15.36
CA ASP A 19 -11.21 4.92 16.77
C ASP A 19 -9.92 5.71 17.04
N CYS A 20 -8.82 5.35 16.38
CA CYS A 20 -7.55 6.08 16.54
C CYS A 20 -7.60 7.47 15.89
N VAL A 21 -8.23 7.60 14.71
CA VAL A 21 -8.51 8.91 14.08
C VAL A 21 -9.37 9.77 15.01
N GLN A 22 -10.42 9.19 15.59
CA GLN A 22 -11.32 9.87 16.52
C GLN A 22 -10.60 10.32 17.80
N LYS A 23 -9.77 9.45 18.40
CA LYS A 23 -8.98 9.78 19.59
C LYS A 23 -7.95 10.88 19.32
N ALA A 24 -7.30 10.85 18.16
CA ALA A 24 -6.36 11.88 17.75
C ALA A 24 -7.05 13.20 17.36
N ASN A 25 -8.37 13.18 17.16
CA ASN A 25 -9.15 14.27 16.58
C ASN A 25 -8.54 14.77 15.25
N SER A 26 -7.93 13.86 14.50
CA SER A 26 -7.14 14.14 13.30
C SER A 26 -6.91 12.86 12.52
N GLY A 27 -7.06 12.90 11.20
CA GLY A 27 -6.77 11.78 10.29
C GLY A 27 -7.88 11.52 9.28
N HIS A 28 -7.72 10.44 8.51
CA HIS A 28 -8.57 10.13 7.36
C HIS A 28 -9.23 8.75 7.54
N PRO A 29 -10.50 8.68 7.97
CA PRO A 29 -11.16 7.40 8.23
C PRO A 29 -11.74 6.75 6.96
N GLY A 30 -12.04 7.53 5.92
CA GLY A 30 -12.76 7.07 4.72
C GLY A 30 -12.04 5.94 3.97
N MET A 31 -10.80 6.17 3.53
CA MET A 31 -10.02 5.17 2.80
C MET A 31 -9.80 3.88 3.62
N PRO A 32 -9.41 3.92 4.92
CA PRO A 32 -9.34 2.71 5.74
C PRO A 32 -10.65 1.92 5.81
N MET A 33 -11.81 2.59 5.79
CA MET A 33 -13.11 1.91 5.79
C MET A 33 -13.38 1.16 4.47
N GLY A 34 -13.10 1.81 3.34
CA GLY A 34 -13.31 1.27 1.99
C GLY A 34 -12.31 0.17 1.62
N ALA A 35 -11.02 0.41 1.86
CA ALA A 35 -9.94 -0.47 1.42
C ALA A 35 -9.59 -1.62 2.40
N ALA A 36 -10.18 -1.67 3.60
CA ALA A 36 -9.94 -2.77 4.55
C ALA A 36 -10.13 -4.17 3.95
N PRO A 37 -11.16 -4.47 3.11
CA PRO A 37 -11.30 -5.79 2.50
C PRO A 37 -10.14 -6.15 1.57
N MET A 38 -9.75 -5.27 0.64
CA MET A 38 -8.65 -5.55 -0.29
C MET A 38 -7.32 -5.70 0.45
N ALA A 39 -7.08 -4.85 1.45
CA ALA A 39 -5.87 -4.89 2.25
C ALA A 39 -5.80 -6.16 3.11
N TYR A 40 -6.92 -6.56 3.73
CA TYR A 40 -7.03 -7.81 4.48
C TYR A 40 -6.70 -9.02 3.61
N VAL A 41 -7.29 -9.10 2.40
CA VAL A 41 -7.03 -10.21 1.47
C VAL A 41 -5.55 -10.24 1.08
N LEU A 42 -4.97 -9.11 0.67
CA LEU A 42 -3.56 -9.02 0.32
C LEU A 42 -2.67 -9.49 1.48
N TRP A 43 -2.82 -8.88 2.66
CA TRP A 43 -1.93 -9.11 3.80
C TRP A 43 -2.04 -10.50 4.42
N THR A 44 -3.21 -11.15 4.33
CA THR A 44 -3.42 -12.45 5.00
C THR A 44 -3.33 -13.65 4.06
N LYS A 45 -3.39 -13.45 2.74
CA LYS A 45 -3.43 -14.54 1.76
C LYS A 45 -2.29 -14.52 0.75
N PHE A 46 -1.76 -13.34 0.41
CA PHE A 46 -0.82 -13.18 -0.71
C PHE A 46 0.54 -12.63 -0.28
N LEU A 47 0.56 -11.65 0.62
CA LEU A 47 1.78 -10.96 1.02
C LEU A 47 2.70 -11.91 1.80
N ARG A 48 3.89 -12.16 1.27
CA ARG A 48 4.92 -12.96 1.91
C ARG A 48 5.81 -12.09 2.79
N HIS A 49 5.50 -12.01 4.08
CA HIS A 49 6.19 -11.13 5.02
C HIS A 49 6.46 -11.82 6.36
N ASN A 50 7.41 -11.28 7.13
CA ASN A 50 7.74 -11.78 8.47
C ASN A 50 7.74 -10.62 9.47
N PRO A 51 6.66 -10.45 10.26
CA PRO A 51 6.55 -9.41 11.27
C PRO A 51 7.67 -9.43 12.33
N ARG A 52 8.26 -10.61 12.59
CA ARG A 52 9.40 -10.78 13.52
C ARG A 52 10.74 -10.42 12.88
N ASN A 53 10.80 -10.29 11.56
CA ASN A 53 11.96 -9.79 10.83
C ASN A 53 11.53 -8.89 9.67
N PRO A 54 11.09 -7.65 9.94
CA PRO A 54 10.74 -6.68 8.91
C PRO A 54 11.91 -6.36 7.95
N GLY A 55 13.15 -6.68 8.33
CA GLY A 55 14.35 -6.49 7.51
C GLY A 55 14.67 -7.67 6.58
N TRP A 56 13.85 -8.74 6.54
CA TRP A 56 14.08 -9.88 5.65
C TRP A 56 14.26 -9.42 4.19
N PRO A 57 15.43 -9.68 3.55
CA PRO A 57 15.71 -9.16 2.22
C PRO A 57 14.73 -9.58 1.13
N ASP A 58 14.17 -10.78 1.20
CA ASP A 58 13.31 -11.35 0.14
C ASP A 58 11.81 -11.40 0.54
N ARG A 59 11.38 -10.55 1.49
CA ARG A 59 9.94 -10.35 1.76
C ARG A 59 9.25 -9.68 0.57
N ASP A 60 7.95 -9.86 0.41
CA ASP A 60 7.20 -8.97 -0.47
C ASP A 60 7.20 -7.54 0.08
N ARG A 61 7.24 -6.56 -0.82
CA ARG A 61 7.19 -5.14 -0.47
C ARG A 61 5.76 -4.65 -0.55
N PHE A 62 5.30 -3.92 0.47
CA PHE A 62 3.99 -3.26 0.44
C PHE A 62 4.13 -1.75 0.62
N ILE A 63 3.54 -0.99 -0.29
CA ILE A 63 3.54 0.47 -0.26
C ILE A 63 2.10 0.97 -0.16
N LEU A 64 1.81 1.80 0.83
CA LEU A 64 0.57 2.57 0.86
C LEU A 64 0.83 3.91 0.17
N SER A 65 0.64 3.98 -1.16
CA SER A 65 0.88 5.22 -1.93
C SER A 65 -0.08 6.32 -1.49
N ALA A 66 -1.34 5.94 -1.25
CA ALA A 66 -2.36 6.75 -0.61
C ALA A 66 -2.06 6.93 0.90
N GLY A 67 -0.93 7.57 1.22
CA GLY A 67 -0.38 7.65 2.58
C GLY A 67 -1.31 8.30 3.60
N HIS A 68 -2.31 9.06 3.17
CA HIS A 68 -3.33 9.63 4.04
C HIS A 68 -4.12 8.53 4.80
N GLY A 69 -4.24 7.32 4.23
CA GLY A 69 -4.83 6.14 4.84
C GLY A 69 -3.94 5.44 5.86
N SER A 70 -2.98 6.14 6.47
CA SER A 70 -1.94 5.59 7.37
C SER A 70 -2.47 4.64 8.46
N MET A 71 -3.63 4.94 9.04
CA MET A 71 -4.24 4.06 10.05
C MET A 71 -4.64 2.67 9.53
N LEU A 72 -4.92 2.51 8.22
CA LEU A 72 -5.10 1.20 7.60
C LEU A 72 -3.80 0.39 7.75
N LEU A 73 -2.67 0.98 7.37
CA LEU A 73 -1.36 0.33 7.44
C LEU A 73 -0.97 0.02 8.89
N TYR A 74 -1.13 0.97 9.82
CA TYR A 74 -0.80 0.73 11.22
C TYR A 74 -1.69 -0.35 11.86
N SER A 75 -2.97 -0.39 11.51
CA SER A 75 -3.86 -1.47 11.96
C SER A 75 -3.40 -2.83 11.45
N LEU A 76 -3.01 -2.93 10.17
CA LEU A 76 -2.50 -4.17 9.57
C LEU A 76 -1.19 -4.61 10.23
N LEU A 77 -0.25 -3.69 10.43
CA LEU A 77 1.04 -3.97 11.09
C LEU A 77 0.83 -4.48 12.53
N TYR A 78 -0.02 -3.81 13.31
CA TYR A 78 -0.39 -4.25 14.65
C TYR A 78 -1.03 -5.64 14.66
N LEU A 79 -2.06 -5.85 13.84
CA LEU A 79 -2.82 -7.10 13.81
C LEU A 79 -2.02 -8.29 13.28
N THR A 80 -1.02 -8.04 12.42
CA THR A 80 -0.13 -9.09 11.92
C THR A 80 1.09 -9.31 12.81
N GLY A 81 1.29 -8.51 13.86
CA GLY A 81 2.28 -8.77 14.90
C GLY A 81 3.66 -8.15 14.63
N TYR A 82 3.71 -7.02 13.91
CA TYR A 82 4.90 -6.17 13.89
C TYR A 82 5.14 -5.55 15.27
N ASP A 83 6.30 -4.91 15.47
CA ASP A 83 6.64 -4.18 16.70
C ASP A 83 5.87 -2.84 16.82
N LEU A 84 4.55 -2.95 16.85
CA LEU A 84 3.59 -1.92 17.18
C LEU A 84 2.65 -2.46 18.24
N THR A 85 2.45 -1.68 19.29
CA THR A 85 1.51 -1.99 20.36
C THR A 85 0.18 -1.30 20.15
N LEU A 86 -0.85 -1.73 20.88
CA LEU A 86 -2.11 -0.99 20.92
C LEU A 86 -1.94 0.44 21.45
N GLU A 87 -0.96 0.66 22.33
CA GLU A 87 -0.66 2.00 22.84
C GLU A 87 -0.02 2.90 21.78
N ASP A 88 0.81 2.34 20.89
CA ASP A 88 1.31 3.08 19.72
C ASP A 88 0.15 3.52 18.81
N LEU A 89 -0.84 2.64 18.56
CA LEU A 89 -2.03 3.02 17.78
C LEU A 89 -2.85 4.11 18.48
N LYS A 90 -3.04 4.01 19.80
CA LYS A 90 -3.72 5.05 20.57
C LYS A 90 -2.97 6.38 20.52
N ASN A 91 -1.67 6.38 20.31
CA ASN A 91 -0.85 7.58 20.15
C ASN A 91 -0.71 8.05 18.70
N PHE A 92 -1.61 7.61 17.80
CA PHE A 92 -1.68 8.12 16.43
C PHE A 92 -1.63 9.65 16.36
N ARG A 93 -0.75 10.18 15.52
CA ARG A 93 -0.50 11.62 15.30
C ARG A 93 -0.02 12.40 16.53
N GLN A 94 0.39 11.71 17.59
CA GLN A 94 0.95 12.37 18.78
C GLN A 94 2.46 12.55 18.64
N TRP A 95 2.99 13.55 19.35
CA TRP A 95 4.42 13.87 19.35
C TRP A 95 5.27 12.66 19.74
N GLY A 96 6.27 12.33 18.92
CA GLY A 96 7.20 11.23 19.15
C GLY A 96 6.60 9.82 19.01
N SER A 97 5.36 9.70 18.53
CA SER A 97 4.72 8.40 18.31
C SER A 97 5.35 7.63 17.16
N LYS A 98 5.24 6.29 17.20
CA LYS A 98 5.57 5.40 16.07
C LYS A 98 4.48 5.38 15.00
N THR A 99 3.43 6.20 15.13
CA THR A 99 2.23 6.21 14.27
C THR A 99 1.95 7.65 13.79
N PRO A 100 2.87 8.23 12.99
CA PRO A 100 2.71 9.59 12.46
C PRO A 100 1.50 9.74 11.53
N GLY A 101 1.20 10.97 11.12
CA GLY A 101 0.01 11.25 10.31
C GLY A 101 0.00 10.61 8.92
N HIS A 102 1.19 10.38 8.37
CA HIS A 102 1.46 9.66 7.12
C HIS A 102 2.58 8.64 7.39
N PRO A 103 2.71 7.54 6.62
CA PRO A 103 3.77 6.56 6.82
C PRO A 103 5.16 7.19 6.70
N GLU A 104 6.03 6.94 7.67
CA GLU A 104 7.43 7.40 7.66
C GLU A 104 8.38 6.20 7.79
N TYR A 105 9.20 6.00 6.76
CA TYR A 105 10.25 4.98 6.76
C TYR A 105 11.26 5.25 7.88
N GLY A 106 11.67 4.19 8.58
CA GLY A 106 12.61 4.26 9.70
C GLY A 106 11.99 4.64 11.05
N ILE A 107 10.75 5.15 11.07
CA ILE A 107 10.01 5.45 12.30
C ILE A 107 9.13 4.26 12.71
N THR A 108 8.32 3.76 11.78
CA THR A 108 7.37 2.66 12.05
C THR A 108 7.89 1.34 11.48
N PRO A 109 8.04 0.27 12.29
CA PRO A 109 8.43 -1.05 11.79
C PRO A 109 7.44 -1.57 10.74
N GLY A 110 7.95 -1.99 9.58
CA GLY A 110 7.15 -2.51 8.47
C GLY A 110 6.61 -1.46 7.49
N VAL A 111 6.91 -0.17 7.68
CA VAL A 111 6.72 0.85 6.63
C VAL A 111 7.89 0.78 5.65
N GLU A 112 7.61 0.45 4.40
CA GLU A 112 8.64 0.27 3.34
C GLU A 112 9.21 1.59 2.80
N THR A 113 8.39 2.62 2.72
CA THR A 113 8.78 3.94 2.20
C THR A 113 7.89 5.02 2.79
N THR A 114 8.43 6.24 2.91
CA THR A 114 7.65 7.40 3.32
C THR A 114 6.70 7.82 2.20
N THR A 115 5.41 7.92 2.51
CA THR A 115 4.37 8.37 1.58
C THR A 115 3.57 9.51 2.20
N GLY A 116 2.72 10.16 1.41
CA GLY A 116 2.00 11.37 1.80
C GLY A 116 1.85 12.30 0.59
N PRO A 117 2.96 12.71 -0.05
CA PRO A 117 2.92 13.28 -1.40
C PRO A 117 2.41 12.21 -2.38
N LEU A 118 1.25 12.47 -3.00
CA LEU A 118 0.58 11.53 -3.89
C LEU A 118 1.44 11.22 -5.12
N GLY A 119 1.27 10.01 -5.67
CA GLY A 119 2.00 9.53 -6.86
C GLY A 119 3.43 9.06 -6.58
N GLN A 120 4.09 9.56 -5.53
CA GLN A 120 5.47 9.15 -5.21
C GLN A 120 5.57 7.72 -4.68
N GLY A 121 4.58 7.26 -3.89
CA GLY A 121 4.55 5.86 -3.44
C GLY A 121 4.42 4.88 -4.62
N PHE A 122 3.60 5.22 -5.61
CA PHE A 122 3.50 4.52 -6.89
C PHE A 122 4.87 4.48 -7.56
N ALA A 123 5.52 5.63 -7.78
CA ALA A 123 6.82 5.66 -8.45
C ALA A 123 7.92 4.87 -7.69
N ASN A 124 7.94 4.96 -6.36
CA ASN A 124 8.86 4.20 -5.52
C ASN A 124 8.67 2.69 -5.69
N GLY A 125 7.44 2.20 -5.80
CA GLY A 125 7.17 0.78 -6.01
C GLY A 125 7.69 0.27 -7.36
N VAL A 126 7.61 1.10 -8.41
CA VAL A 126 8.25 0.78 -9.70
C VAL A 126 9.76 0.61 -9.51
N GLY A 127 10.41 1.51 -8.77
CA GLY A 127 11.83 1.40 -8.42
C GLY A 127 12.17 0.12 -7.64
N MET A 128 11.35 -0.26 -6.66
CA MET A 128 11.53 -1.50 -5.90
C MET A 128 11.43 -2.75 -6.79
N ALA A 129 10.46 -2.80 -7.72
CA ALA A 129 10.31 -3.91 -8.66
C ALA A 129 11.45 -3.97 -9.70
N ILE A 130 11.99 -2.82 -10.13
CA ILE A 130 13.20 -2.77 -10.96
C ILE A 130 14.38 -3.39 -10.20
N ALA A 131 14.55 -3.02 -8.92
CA ALA A 131 15.64 -3.53 -8.10
C ALA A 131 15.53 -5.06 -7.88
N GLU A 132 14.34 -5.58 -7.56
CA GLU A 132 14.10 -7.02 -7.44
C GLU A 132 14.50 -7.76 -8.72
N ARG A 133 13.97 -7.33 -9.88
CA ARG A 133 14.24 -7.99 -11.16
C ARG A 133 15.71 -7.94 -11.53
N HIS A 134 16.35 -6.80 -11.30
CA HIS A 134 17.77 -6.63 -11.60
C HIS A 134 18.64 -7.53 -10.73
N LEU A 135 18.39 -7.55 -9.42
CA LEU A 135 19.17 -8.38 -8.49
C LEU A 135 18.91 -9.87 -8.72
N ALA A 136 17.67 -10.27 -9.00
CA ALA A 136 17.33 -11.64 -9.38
C ALA A 136 18.13 -12.09 -10.62
N ALA A 137 18.22 -11.25 -11.65
CA ALA A 137 18.97 -11.56 -12.87
C ALA A 137 20.50 -11.65 -12.64
N ILE A 138 21.03 -10.95 -11.64
CA ILE A 138 22.47 -10.99 -11.31
C ILE A 138 22.80 -12.21 -10.45
N PHE A 139 21.97 -12.51 -9.46
CA PHE A 139 22.35 -13.39 -8.35
C PHE A 139 21.62 -14.74 -8.33
N ASN A 140 20.44 -14.88 -8.94
CA ASN A 140 19.79 -16.18 -9.01
C ASN A 140 20.58 -17.13 -9.91
N GLN A 141 20.62 -18.40 -9.53
CA GLN A 141 21.23 -19.49 -10.27
C GLN A 141 20.16 -20.55 -10.59
N PRO A 142 20.37 -21.42 -11.60
CA PRO A 142 19.38 -22.45 -11.96
C PRO A 142 18.94 -23.34 -10.79
N GLU A 143 19.82 -23.56 -9.81
CA GLU A 143 19.57 -24.40 -8.64
C GLU A 143 19.09 -23.62 -7.41
N ALA A 144 19.11 -22.28 -7.44
CA ALA A 144 18.77 -21.44 -6.30
C ALA A 144 18.28 -20.04 -6.71
N GLU A 145 17.00 -19.77 -6.47
CA GLU A 145 16.40 -18.44 -6.55
C GLU A 145 16.44 -17.81 -5.15
N ILE A 146 17.33 -16.84 -4.95
CA ILE A 146 17.53 -16.16 -3.66
C ILE A 146 16.84 -14.80 -3.59
N ILE A 147 16.44 -14.27 -4.74
CA ILE A 147 15.63 -13.06 -4.89
C ILE A 147 14.43 -13.42 -5.75
N ASP A 148 13.27 -13.53 -5.12
CA ASP A 148 12.01 -13.84 -5.77
C ASP A 148 10.84 -13.29 -4.93
N HIS A 149 10.57 -12.00 -5.05
CA HIS A 149 9.49 -11.35 -4.29
C HIS A 149 8.69 -10.35 -5.13
N TYR A 150 7.49 -10.05 -4.65
CA TYR A 150 6.57 -9.12 -5.29
C TYR A 150 6.67 -7.73 -4.67
N THR A 151 6.27 -6.73 -5.45
CA THR A 151 5.99 -5.38 -4.97
C THR A 151 4.52 -5.06 -5.14
N TYR A 152 3.86 -4.76 -4.03
CA TYR A 152 2.46 -4.37 -3.97
C TYR A 152 2.32 -2.91 -3.58
N ALA A 153 1.27 -2.25 -4.09
CA ALA A 153 0.84 -0.98 -3.55
C ALA A 153 -0.68 -0.86 -3.51
N ILE A 154 -1.19 -0.08 -2.54
CA ILE A 154 -2.54 0.48 -2.63
C ILE A 154 -2.43 1.94 -3.07
N VAL A 155 -3.18 2.30 -4.11
CA VAL A 155 -3.17 3.62 -4.75
C VAL A 155 -4.58 4.21 -4.77
N SER A 156 -4.67 5.53 -4.80
CA SER A 156 -5.92 6.30 -4.83
C SER A 156 -6.09 7.04 -6.15
N ASP A 157 -7.27 7.64 -6.37
CA ASP A 157 -7.50 8.58 -7.48
C ASP A 157 -6.42 9.65 -7.55
N GLY A 158 -6.06 10.23 -6.41
CA GLY A 158 -5.03 11.26 -6.32
C GLY A 158 -3.65 10.79 -6.79
N ASP A 159 -3.28 9.54 -6.52
CA ASP A 159 -2.04 8.97 -7.05
C ASP A 159 -2.09 8.86 -8.59
N LEU A 160 -3.25 8.50 -9.13
CA LEU A 160 -3.44 8.29 -10.57
C LEU A 160 -3.66 9.58 -11.37
N MET A 161 -3.88 10.72 -10.70
CA MET A 161 -3.90 12.06 -11.29
C MET A 161 -2.50 12.69 -11.40
N GLU A 162 -1.56 12.28 -10.53
CA GLU A 162 -0.23 12.87 -10.45
C GLU A 162 0.66 12.41 -11.62
N GLY A 163 1.21 13.36 -12.38
CA GLY A 163 2.01 13.06 -13.59
C GLY A 163 3.16 12.07 -13.38
N VAL A 164 3.78 12.07 -12.20
CA VAL A 164 4.84 11.12 -11.84
C VAL A 164 4.40 9.66 -11.88
N SER A 165 3.13 9.37 -11.57
CA SER A 165 2.60 8.00 -11.66
C SER A 165 2.45 7.56 -13.11
N HIS A 166 2.15 8.48 -14.04
CA HIS A 166 2.09 8.19 -15.48
C HIS A 166 3.47 7.86 -16.05
N GLU A 167 4.49 8.65 -15.68
CA GLU A 167 5.88 8.40 -16.07
C GLU A 167 6.34 7.02 -15.57
N ALA A 168 6.10 6.74 -14.29
CA ALA A 168 6.46 5.48 -13.67
C ALA A 168 5.68 4.29 -14.27
N ALA A 169 4.38 4.44 -14.53
CA ALA A 169 3.55 3.40 -15.13
C ALA A 169 4.00 3.08 -16.56
N SER A 170 4.28 4.09 -17.37
CA SER A 170 4.81 3.93 -18.73
C SER A 170 6.13 3.15 -18.71
N LEU A 171 7.05 3.52 -17.81
CA LEU A 171 8.33 2.83 -17.65
C LEU A 171 8.15 1.38 -17.19
N ALA A 172 7.29 1.14 -16.19
CA ALA A 172 7.03 -0.19 -15.65
C ALA A 172 6.47 -1.16 -16.71
N GLY A 173 5.54 -0.67 -17.53
CA GLY A 173 4.98 -1.45 -18.64
C GLY A 173 6.00 -1.73 -19.74
N HIS A 174 6.82 -0.73 -20.11
CA HIS A 174 7.94 -0.92 -21.04
C HIS A 174 8.93 -1.99 -20.55
N LEU A 175 9.28 -1.97 -19.26
CA LEU A 175 10.19 -2.94 -18.64
C LEU A 175 9.53 -4.30 -18.33
N ARG A 176 8.21 -4.43 -18.53
CA ARG A 176 7.42 -5.63 -18.26
C ARG A 176 7.64 -6.18 -16.85
N LEU A 177 7.49 -5.31 -15.84
CA LEU A 177 7.69 -5.66 -14.43
C LEU A 177 6.57 -6.58 -13.91
N SER A 178 6.68 -7.88 -14.18
CA SER A 178 5.62 -8.87 -13.92
C SER A 178 5.32 -9.15 -12.45
N LYS A 179 6.18 -8.71 -11.52
CA LYS A 179 5.99 -8.86 -10.07
C LYS A 179 5.55 -7.56 -9.38
N LEU A 180 5.09 -6.58 -10.15
CA LEU A 180 4.52 -5.33 -9.67
C LEU A 180 3.00 -5.37 -9.76
N ILE A 181 2.31 -5.25 -8.62
CA ILE A 181 0.84 -5.40 -8.55
C ILE A 181 0.26 -4.26 -7.72
N TYR A 182 -0.55 -3.39 -8.35
CA TYR A 182 -1.20 -2.29 -7.66
C TYR A 182 -2.71 -2.51 -7.53
N LEU A 183 -3.21 -2.28 -6.32
CA LEU A 183 -4.61 -2.29 -5.95
C LEU A 183 -5.08 -0.83 -5.93
N TYR A 184 -6.03 -0.50 -6.80
CA TYR A 184 -6.58 0.85 -6.88
C TYR A 184 -7.92 0.93 -6.13
N ASP A 185 -7.99 1.82 -5.14
CA ASP A 185 -9.23 2.16 -4.44
C ASP A 185 -10.05 3.16 -5.27
N ASP A 186 -10.76 2.67 -6.28
CA ASP A 186 -11.71 3.46 -7.09
C ASP A 186 -13.01 3.71 -6.31
N ASN A 187 -12.99 4.71 -5.45
CA ASN A 187 -14.14 5.08 -4.62
C ASN A 187 -14.90 6.31 -5.16
N ARG A 188 -14.41 6.91 -6.26
CA ARG A 188 -14.97 8.08 -6.95
C ARG A 188 -15.03 9.37 -6.10
N ILE A 189 -14.20 9.47 -5.08
CA ILE A 189 -14.16 10.62 -4.17
C ILE A 189 -12.73 11.16 -4.06
N SER A 190 -12.62 12.47 -4.22
CA SER A 190 -11.44 13.27 -3.88
C SER A 190 -11.74 14.16 -2.66
N ILE A 191 -10.76 14.94 -2.22
CA ILE A 191 -10.94 15.89 -1.11
C ILE A 191 -12.08 16.89 -1.40
N GLU A 192 -12.18 17.37 -2.63
CA GLU A 192 -13.17 18.38 -3.05
C GLU A 192 -14.50 17.78 -3.53
N GLY A 193 -14.72 16.48 -3.32
CA GLY A 193 -15.96 15.78 -3.69
C GLY A 193 -15.77 14.79 -4.83
N SER A 194 -16.79 14.63 -5.68
CA SER A 194 -16.78 13.62 -6.75
C SER A 194 -15.57 13.79 -7.67
N THR A 195 -14.91 12.68 -8.01
CA THR A 195 -13.83 12.68 -9.01
C THR A 195 -14.32 13.07 -10.39
N ASP A 196 -15.63 12.98 -10.69
CA ASP A 196 -16.20 13.39 -11.97
C ASP A 196 -15.97 14.88 -12.31
N ILE A 197 -15.60 15.69 -11.32
CA ILE A 197 -15.31 17.12 -11.49
C ILE A 197 -13.97 17.33 -12.22
N THR A 198 -13.00 16.42 -12.05
CA THR A 198 -11.61 16.61 -12.51
C THR A 198 -10.93 15.37 -13.10
N PHE A 199 -11.50 14.17 -12.94
CA PHE A 199 -10.85 12.90 -13.28
C PHE A 199 -11.84 11.90 -13.90
N THR A 200 -12.11 12.11 -15.19
CA THR A 200 -13.13 11.39 -15.98
C THR A 200 -12.56 10.52 -17.10
N GLU A 201 -11.24 10.38 -17.15
CA GLU A 201 -10.56 9.54 -18.14
C GLU A 201 -10.83 8.05 -17.91
N ASP A 202 -10.52 7.26 -18.94
CA ASP A 202 -10.51 5.80 -18.85
C ASP A 202 -9.16 5.32 -18.31
N ARG A 203 -9.13 5.08 -17.00
CA ARG A 203 -7.93 4.62 -16.27
C ARG A 203 -7.50 3.24 -16.76
N CYS A 204 -8.45 2.36 -17.05
CA CYS A 204 -8.16 1.00 -17.50
C CYS A 204 -7.47 1.05 -18.87
N ALA A 205 -8.08 1.74 -19.84
CA ALA A 205 -7.51 1.90 -21.18
C ALA A 205 -6.12 2.58 -21.15
N ARG A 206 -5.92 3.56 -20.26
CA ARG A 206 -4.61 4.20 -20.07
C ARG A 206 -3.54 3.22 -19.59
N PHE A 207 -3.85 2.40 -18.60
CA PHE A 207 -2.90 1.40 -18.10
C PHE A 207 -2.64 0.28 -19.12
N GLU A 208 -3.66 -0.16 -19.84
CA GLU A 208 -3.49 -1.09 -20.98
C GLU A 208 -2.59 -0.50 -22.06
N ALA A 209 -2.73 0.79 -22.38
CA ALA A 209 -1.87 1.48 -23.34
C ALA A 209 -0.40 1.58 -22.87
N TYR A 210 -0.14 1.63 -21.56
CA TYR A 210 1.21 1.50 -21.00
C TYR A 210 1.74 0.06 -21.06
N GLY A 211 0.91 -0.94 -21.36
CA GLY A 211 1.28 -2.35 -21.40
C GLY A 211 1.08 -3.07 -20.06
N TRP A 212 0.24 -2.54 -19.17
CA TRP A 212 -0.15 -3.22 -17.94
C TRP A 212 -1.28 -4.21 -18.19
N HIS A 213 -1.32 -5.25 -17.36
CA HIS A 213 -2.53 -6.04 -17.18
C HIS A 213 -3.49 -5.29 -16.25
N VAL A 214 -4.76 -5.20 -16.63
CA VAL A 214 -5.83 -4.56 -15.84
C VAL A 214 -6.93 -5.57 -15.55
N GLN A 215 -7.40 -5.59 -14.31
CA GLN A 215 -8.52 -6.41 -13.85
C GLN A 215 -9.45 -5.54 -12.99
N THR A 216 -10.75 -5.59 -13.30
CA THR A 216 -11.83 -4.84 -12.65
C THR A 216 -12.84 -5.75 -11.98
#